data_AF-A0A239WS43-F1
#
_entry.id   AF-A0A239WS43-F1
#
_cell.length_a   1.000
_cell.length_b   1.000
_cell.length_c   1.000
_cell.angle_alpha   90.00
_cell.angle_beta   90.00
_cell.angle_gamma   90.00
#
_symmetry.space_group_name_H-M   'P 1'
#
loop_
_entity.id
_entity.type
_entity.pdbx_description
1 polymer ?
#
loop_
_entity_poly.entity_id
_entity_poly.type
_entity_poly.pdbx_seq_one_letter_code
_entity_poly.pdbx_strand_id
1 'polypeptide(L)'
;MTDRETVGTHEATVARSQQRSDKVEADLAVHPDRWRVLTGDRPTGKLHIGHYFGSLVNRVRLQNMGLDSYLVIADYQVIYDRDGVGAIQENVLSGLADYLAVGIDPQRTTIFTHSALPSLNQLLLPFLSLVTDSELRRNPTVKDELANSDRPMSGLMLTFPVHQAADILFCKANVVPVGVDQLPHIEVTRLIARRFDERYGRVDAEQPVFPEPEALLSATPHVLGLDGTKMSKSRGNTIELGMSADETAKLIKKAKTDADRHITFDPQNRPEVSNLLLLTALCEDADPADIAEQIGDGGSGTLKKRLTESLNEYFAPIRARRAELVSDKTYLRRVLHEGNERASAVADQTLGEVREAMRMVY
;
A
#
# COMPACT_ATOMS: atom_id res chain seq x y z
N MET A 1 -33.41 12.41 -5.42
CA MET A 1 -33.06 11.94 -6.77
C MET A 1 -31.54 11.90 -7.03
N THR A 2 -30.71 12.29 -6.07
CA THR A 2 -29.27 12.51 -6.22
C THR A 2 -28.36 11.33 -5.85
N ASP A 3 -28.83 10.34 -5.07
CA ASP A 3 -28.00 9.19 -4.65
C ASP A 3 -27.85 8.10 -5.71
N ARG A 4 -28.87 7.86 -6.55
CA ARG A 4 -28.78 6.83 -7.60
C ARG A 4 -27.87 7.24 -8.78
N GLU A 5 -27.81 8.53 -9.11
CA GLU A 5 -26.93 9.04 -10.17
C GLU A 5 -25.45 9.12 -9.73
N THR A 6 -25.18 9.40 -8.45
CA THR A 6 -23.81 9.42 -7.90
C THR A 6 -23.24 8.01 -7.71
N VAL A 7 -24.07 7.04 -7.29
CA VAL A 7 -23.65 5.63 -7.22
C VAL A 7 -23.33 5.08 -8.61
N GLY A 8 -24.17 5.37 -9.61
CA GLY A 8 -23.95 4.92 -10.99
C GLY A 8 -22.70 5.52 -11.65
N THR A 9 -22.32 6.75 -11.31
CA THR A 9 -21.10 7.39 -11.83
C THR A 9 -19.83 6.87 -11.14
N HIS A 10 -19.91 6.53 -9.84
CA HIS A 10 -18.80 5.91 -9.12
C HIS A 10 -18.50 4.50 -9.64
N GLU A 11 -19.52 3.64 -9.78
CA GLU A 11 -19.37 2.28 -10.32
C GLU A 11 -18.78 2.27 -11.73
N ALA A 12 -19.25 3.16 -12.61
CA ALA A 12 -18.71 3.30 -13.96
C ALA A 12 -17.24 3.76 -13.97
N THR A 13 -16.85 4.60 -13.00
CA THR A 13 -15.46 5.09 -12.85
C THR A 13 -14.54 3.98 -12.35
N VAL A 14 -14.99 3.18 -11.37
CA VAL A 14 -14.24 2.02 -10.87
C VAL A 14 -14.11 0.97 -11.98
N ALA A 15 -15.17 0.65 -12.71
CA ALA A 15 -15.14 -0.31 -13.81
C ALA A 15 -14.15 0.11 -14.92
N ARG A 16 -14.11 1.41 -15.27
CA ARG A 16 -13.13 1.94 -16.23
C ARG A 16 -11.70 1.82 -15.71
N SER A 17 -11.49 2.07 -14.42
CA SER A 17 -10.18 1.93 -13.78
C SER A 17 -9.74 0.46 -13.76
N GLN A 18 -10.66 -0.47 -13.51
CA GLN A 18 -10.40 -1.90 -13.60
C GLN A 18 -9.99 -2.31 -15.02
N GLN A 19 -10.71 -1.86 -16.05
CA GLN A 19 -10.33 -2.15 -17.44
C GLN A 19 -8.94 -1.63 -17.82
N ARG A 20 -8.53 -0.47 -17.27
CA ARG A 20 -7.16 0.04 -17.45
C ARG A 20 -6.16 -0.83 -16.71
N SER A 21 -6.45 -1.16 -15.45
CA SER A 21 -5.63 -2.05 -14.64
C SER A 21 -5.41 -3.41 -15.31
N ASP A 22 -6.46 -4.03 -15.85
CA ASP A 22 -6.38 -5.34 -16.52
C ASP A 22 -5.47 -5.28 -17.76
N LYS A 23 -5.49 -4.16 -18.50
CA LYS A 23 -4.58 -3.94 -19.64
C LYS A 23 -3.14 -3.76 -19.20
N VAL A 24 -2.91 -3.02 -18.11
CA VAL A 24 -1.58 -2.87 -17.51
C VAL A 24 -1.07 -4.24 -17.07
N GLU A 25 -1.86 -5.00 -16.32
CA GLU A 25 -1.51 -6.35 -15.85
C GLU A 25 -1.15 -7.30 -17.01
N ALA A 26 -1.90 -7.25 -18.12
CA ALA A 26 -1.57 -8.02 -19.33
C ALA A 26 -0.26 -7.55 -19.99
N ASP A 27 0.00 -6.24 -20.04
CA ASP A 27 1.23 -5.69 -20.63
C ASP A 27 2.46 -5.96 -19.73
N LEU A 28 2.31 -5.94 -18.40
CA LEU A 28 3.36 -6.29 -17.44
C LEU A 28 3.95 -7.68 -17.68
N ALA A 29 3.12 -8.63 -18.11
CA ALA A 29 3.56 -10.00 -18.40
C ALA A 29 4.42 -10.11 -19.66
N VAL A 30 4.32 -9.14 -20.59
CA VAL A 30 4.98 -9.16 -21.90
C VAL A 30 6.13 -8.16 -21.98
N HIS A 31 5.98 -6.99 -21.36
CA HIS A 31 6.88 -5.84 -21.43
C HIS A 31 7.18 -5.22 -20.06
N PRO A 32 7.68 -6.01 -19.08
CA PRO A 32 7.94 -5.51 -17.72
C PRO A 32 8.95 -4.35 -17.68
N ASP A 33 9.83 -4.24 -18.68
CA ASP A 33 10.83 -3.19 -18.84
C ASP A 33 10.24 -1.80 -19.10
N ARG A 34 8.99 -1.72 -19.58
CA ARG A 34 8.29 -0.44 -19.82
C ARG A 34 7.72 0.18 -18.55
N TRP A 35 7.71 -0.56 -17.45
CA TRP A 35 6.98 -0.20 -16.25
C TRP A 35 7.91 0.01 -15.08
N ARG A 36 7.73 1.17 -14.44
CA ARG A 36 8.34 1.52 -13.17
C ARG A 36 7.26 1.62 -12.12
N VAL A 37 7.42 0.81 -11.08
CA VAL A 37 6.47 0.70 -9.97
C VAL A 37 6.89 1.64 -8.86
N LEU A 38 5.94 2.39 -8.31
CA LEU A 38 6.05 2.92 -6.95
C LEU A 38 4.92 2.38 -6.09
N THR A 39 5.27 1.93 -4.88
CA THR A 39 4.33 1.56 -3.83
C THR A 39 4.97 1.91 -2.47
N GLY A 40 4.20 1.83 -1.39
CA GLY A 40 4.75 2.11 -0.07
C GLY A 40 3.70 2.22 1.01
N ASP A 41 4.15 2.51 2.21
CA ASP A 41 3.30 2.66 3.38
C ASP A 41 3.84 3.74 4.32
N ARG A 42 2.91 4.38 5.03
CA ARG A 42 3.23 5.25 6.15
C ARG A 42 3.74 4.39 7.34
N PRO A 43 4.88 4.72 7.98
CA PRO A 43 5.40 3.96 9.13
C PRO A 43 4.63 4.28 10.43
N THR A 44 3.33 3.95 10.48
CA THR A 44 2.44 4.19 11.63
C THR A 44 2.40 3.04 12.65
N GLY A 45 3.14 1.96 12.39
CA GLY A 45 3.32 0.82 13.30
C GLY A 45 3.74 -0.42 12.53
N LYS A 46 3.79 -1.57 13.20
CA LYS A 46 4.17 -2.87 12.61
C LYS A 46 3.21 -3.36 11.52
N LEU A 47 3.69 -4.05 10.49
CA LEU A 47 2.82 -4.64 9.48
C LEU A 47 2.10 -5.88 10.03
N HIS A 48 0.98 -6.23 9.40
CA HIS A 48 0.09 -7.33 9.82
C HIS A 48 -0.38 -8.15 8.63
N ILE A 49 -0.99 -9.31 8.87
CA ILE A 49 -1.40 -10.25 7.81
C ILE A 49 -2.33 -9.61 6.75
N GLY A 50 -3.15 -8.63 7.13
CA GLY A 50 -3.93 -7.86 6.16
C GLY A 50 -3.08 -7.07 5.16
N HIS A 51 -1.94 -6.50 5.59
CA HIS A 51 -0.98 -5.88 4.65
C HIS A 51 -0.30 -6.96 3.79
N TYR A 52 0.06 -8.09 4.41
CA TYR A 52 0.75 -9.17 3.71
C TYR A 52 -0.06 -9.70 2.54
N PHE A 53 -1.25 -10.24 2.84
CA PHE A 53 -2.13 -10.77 1.81
C PHE A 53 -2.65 -9.65 0.92
N GLY A 54 -3.03 -8.50 1.48
CA GLY A 54 -3.64 -7.38 0.75
C GLY A 54 -2.72 -6.61 -0.20
N SER A 55 -1.40 -6.69 -0.03
CA SER A 55 -0.45 -5.85 -0.77
C SER A 55 0.93 -6.48 -0.95
N LEU A 56 1.57 -6.96 0.13
CA LEU A 56 2.99 -7.33 0.08
C LEU A 56 3.27 -8.52 -0.85
N VAL A 57 2.38 -9.52 -0.90
CA VAL A 57 2.49 -10.64 -1.85
C VAL A 57 2.56 -10.12 -3.29
N ASN A 58 1.69 -9.16 -3.64
CA ASN A 58 1.70 -8.56 -4.97
C ASN A 58 2.98 -7.75 -5.23
N ARG A 59 3.52 -7.04 -4.23
CA ARG A 59 4.79 -6.31 -4.38
C ARG A 59 5.96 -7.24 -4.68
N VAL A 60 6.04 -8.38 -3.98
CA VAL A 60 7.05 -9.41 -4.24
C VAL A 60 6.87 -10.02 -5.63
N ARG A 61 5.63 -10.27 -6.06
CA ARG A 61 5.31 -10.73 -7.43
C ARG A 61 5.81 -9.76 -8.50
N LEU A 62 5.48 -8.47 -8.39
CA LEU A 62 5.89 -7.43 -9.35
C LEU A 62 7.42 -7.31 -9.41
N GLN A 63 8.09 -7.28 -8.26
CA GLN A 63 9.55 -7.33 -8.22
C GLN A 63 10.07 -8.57 -8.96
N ASN A 64 9.48 -9.75 -8.71
CA ASN A 64 9.91 -11.02 -9.30
C ASN A 64 9.73 -11.08 -10.82
N MET A 65 8.74 -10.38 -11.37
CA MET A 65 8.56 -10.18 -12.81
C MET A 65 9.65 -9.31 -13.46
N GLY A 66 10.50 -8.65 -12.66
CA GLY A 66 11.64 -7.87 -13.16
C GLY A 66 11.35 -6.38 -13.34
N LEU A 67 10.24 -5.87 -12.80
CA LEU A 67 9.90 -4.45 -12.88
C LEU A 67 10.89 -3.60 -12.06
N ASP A 68 11.27 -2.44 -12.60
CA ASP A 68 12.02 -1.43 -11.85
C ASP A 68 11.12 -0.88 -10.73
N SER A 69 11.46 -1.20 -9.48
CA SER A 69 10.54 -1.08 -8.35
C SER A 69 11.07 -0.14 -7.28
N TYR A 70 10.23 0.77 -6.85
CA TYR A 70 10.48 1.70 -5.75
C TYR A 70 9.50 1.43 -4.61
N LEU A 71 10.03 1.31 -3.41
CA LEU A 71 9.25 1.14 -2.20
C LEU A 71 9.52 2.30 -1.24
N VAL A 72 8.53 3.19 -1.10
CA VAL A 72 8.62 4.32 -0.17
C VAL A 72 8.18 3.92 1.24
N ILE A 73 9.01 4.24 2.22
CA ILE A 73 8.62 4.37 3.61
C ILE A 73 8.24 5.83 3.82
N ALA A 74 6.94 6.14 3.75
CA ALA A 74 6.41 7.50 3.67
C ALA A 74 6.36 8.17 5.05
N ASP A 75 7.53 8.38 5.65
CA ASP A 75 7.69 8.92 7.01
C ASP A 75 7.24 10.39 7.17
N TYR A 76 7.46 11.24 6.17
CA TYR A 76 6.92 12.61 6.16
C TYR A 76 5.39 12.66 6.05
N GLN A 77 4.78 11.69 5.37
CA GLN A 77 3.33 11.63 5.27
C GLN A 77 2.64 11.36 6.63
N VAL A 78 3.36 10.85 7.64
CA VAL A 78 2.80 10.66 8.99
C VAL A 78 2.60 12.00 9.72
N ILE A 79 3.23 13.08 9.27
CA ILE A 79 3.26 14.37 10.00
C ILE A 79 1.86 14.95 10.20
N TYR A 80 0.94 14.84 9.23
CA TYR A 80 -0.40 15.43 9.36
C TYR A 80 -1.31 14.68 10.34
N ASP A 81 -0.97 13.42 10.65
CA ASP A 81 -1.83 12.48 11.38
C ASP A 81 -1.33 12.20 12.82
N ARG A 82 -0.15 12.70 13.21
CA ARG A 82 0.44 12.47 14.55
C ARG A 82 0.36 13.68 15.48
N ASP A 83 0.11 13.46 16.77
CA ASP A 83 0.06 14.53 17.80
C ASP A 83 1.45 14.81 18.41
N GLY A 84 2.43 13.95 18.13
CA GLY A 84 3.79 14.04 18.65
C GLY A 84 4.79 13.28 17.79
N VAL A 85 6.04 13.20 18.24
CA VAL A 85 7.14 12.62 17.45
C VAL A 85 6.91 11.13 17.17
N GLY A 86 6.39 10.37 18.13
CA GLY A 86 6.12 8.93 18.00
C GLY A 86 7.38 8.09 17.76
N ALA A 87 7.21 6.77 17.64
CA ALA A 87 8.30 5.82 17.42
C ALA A 87 8.66 5.65 15.93
N ILE A 88 8.82 6.75 15.17
CA ILE A 88 9.00 6.68 13.71
C ILE A 88 10.22 5.87 13.30
N GLN A 89 11.37 6.07 13.93
CA GLN A 89 12.58 5.31 13.58
C GLN A 89 12.41 3.82 13.82
N GLU A 90 11.72 3.44 14.90
CA GLU A 90 11.41 2.04 15.19
C GLU A 90 10.45 1.46 14.16
N ASN A 91 9.39 2.20 13.81
CA ASN A 91 8.42 1.78 12.80
C ASN A 91 9.05 1.64 11.40
N VAL A 92 9.96 2.55 11.03
CA VAL A 92 10.72 2.49 9.77
C VAL A 92 11.57 1.23 9.74
N LEU A 93 12.39 0.97 10.77
CA LEU A 93 13.26 -0.20 10.80
C LEU A 93 12.46 -1.51 10.93
N SER A 94 11.36 -1.52 11.67
CA SER A 94 10.47 -2.66 11.76
C SER A 94 9.79 -2.95 10.42
N GLY A 95 9.26 -1.94 9.74
CA GLY A 95 8.65 -2.09 8.42
C GLY A 95 9.66 -2.55 7.38
N LEU A 96 10.89 -2.03 7.40
CA LEU A 96 11.97 -2.50 6.56
C LEU A 96 12.29 -3.97 6.80
N ALA A 97 12.40 -4.40 8.07
CA ALA A 97 12.59 -5.81 8.40
C ALA A 97 11.42 -6.68 7.90
N ASP A 98 10.18 -6.19 8.00
CA ASP A 98 8.99 -6.88 7.47
C ASP A 98 9.09 -7.04 5.94
N TYR A 99 9.41 -5.97 5.19
CA TYR A 99 9.58 -6.04 3.72
C TYR A 99 10.65 -7.04 3.29
N LEU A 100 11.82 -7.00 3.93
CA LEU A 100 12.91 -7.92 3.64
C LEU A 100 12.56 -9.37 4.01
N ALA A 101 11.85 -9.58 5.11
CA ALA A 101 11.43 -10.90 5.57
C ALA A 101 10.43 -11.56 4.61
N VAL A 102 9.50 -10.78 4.04
CA VAL A 102 8.50 -11.29 3.09
C VAL A 102 9.05 -11.53 1.68
N GLY A 103 10.27 -11.08 1.39
CA GLY A 103 10.97 -11.36 0.13
C GLY A 103 11.20 -10.17 -0.79
N ILE A 104 10.97 -8.93 -0.33
CA ILE A 104 11.48 -7.75 -1.05
C ILE A 104 13.01 -7.81 -1.00
N ASP A 105 13.63 -7.72 -2.18
CA ASP A 105 15.06 -7.77 -2.38
C ASP A 105 15.56 -6.34 -2.62
N PRO A 106 16.39 -5.78 -1.73
CA PRO A 106 16.86 -4.41 -1.86
C PRO A 106 17.81 -4.22 -3.06
N GLN A 107 18.34 -5.28 -3.66
CA GLN A 107 19.11 -5.17 -4.90
C GLN A 107 18.22 -4.95 -6.12
N ARG A 108 16.97 -5.41 -6.07
CA ARG A 108 15.98 -5.31 -7.16
C ARG A 108 14.97 -4.18 -6.95
N THR A 109 14.65 -3.88 -5.70
CA THR A 109 13.73 -2.81 -5.30
C THR A 109 14.49 -1.72 -4.55
N THR A 110 14.36 -0.46 -4.98
CA THR A 110 14.89 0.69 -4.26
C THR A 110 13.97 1.03 -3.09
N ILE A 111 14.37 0.67 -1.87
CA ILE A 111 13.63 0.98 -0.64
C ILE A 111 14.18 2.26 -0.02
N PHE A 112 13.35 3.28 0.18
CA PHE A 112 13.82 4.58 0.66
C PHE A 112 12.82 5.23 1.62
N THR A 113 13.29 6.18 2.42
CA THR A 113 12.45 7.05 3.25
C THR A 113 12.16 8.36 2.53
N HIS A 114 10.89 8.78 2.46
CA HIS A 114 10.50 10.06 1.85
C HIS A 114 11.35 11.23 2.37
N SER A 115 11.53 11.31 3.70
CA SER A 115 12.28 12.38 4.36
C SER A 115 13.74 12.53 3.91
N ALA A 116 14.34 11.47 3.36
CA ALA A 116 15.74 11.45 2.98
C ALA A 116 16.00 12.06 1.59
N LEU A 117 14.96 12.45 0.85
CA LEU A 117 15.06 13.00 -0.51
C LEU A 117 14.66 14.49 -0.54
N PRO A 118 15.58 15.43 -0.29
CA PRO A 118 15.29 16.87 -0.38
C PRO A 118 14.79 17.30 -1.76
N SER A 119 15.28 16.68 -2.84
CA SER A 119 14.88 17.03 -4.21
C SER A 119 13.46 16.60 -4.55
N LEU A 120 13.00 15.46 -4.03
CA LEU A 120 11.59 15.05 -4.07
C LEU A 120 10.72 16.11 -3.40
N ASN A 121 11.11 16.56 -2.20
CA ASN A 121 10.34 17.57 -1.45
C ASN A 121 10.20 18.90 -2.19
N GLN A 122 11.19 19.28 -3.02
CA GLN A 122 11.11 20.49 -3.83
C GLN A 122 10.05 20.41 -4.94
N LEU A 123 9.66 19.21 -5.38
CA LEU A 123 8.59 19.02 -6.37
C LEU A 123 7.21 19.46 -5.86
N LEU A 124 7.02 19.52 -4.54
CA LEU A 124 5.76 19.98 -3.94
C LEU A 124 5.40 21.40 -4.39
N LEU A 125 6.37 22.31 -4.51
CA LEU A 125 6.12 23.71 -4.89
C LEU A 125 5.50 23.85 -6.28
N PRO A 126 6.11 23.35 -7.38
CA PRO A 126 5.49 23.41 -8.68
C PRO A 126 4.18 22.63 -8.70
N PHE A 127 4.07 21.48 -8.04
CA PHE A 127 2.84 20.67 -8.06
C PHE A 127 1.67 21.34 -7.37
N LEU A 128 1.89 21.98 -6.21
CA LEU A 128 0.86 22.76 -5.50
C LEU A 128 0.35 23.93 -6.33
N SER A 129 1.18 24.49 -7.22
CA SER A 129 0.75 25.57 -8.11
C SER A 129 -0.19 25.09 -9.25
N LEU A 130 -0.27 23.78 -9.49
CA LEU A 130 -1.05 23.16 -10.58
C LEU A 130 -2.42 22.63 -10.14
N VAL A 131 -2.69 22.62 -8.84
CA VAL A 131 -3.94 22.11 -8.26
C VAL A 131 -4.64 23.23 -7.50
N THR A 132 -5.92 23.41 -7.75
CA THR A 132 -6.72 24.45 -7.08
C THR A 132 -7.21 23.99 -5.69
N ASP A 133 -7.46 24.94 -4.79
CA ASP A 133 -8.07 24.65 -3.47
C ASP A 133 -9.41 23.88 -3.61
N SER A 134 -10.21 24.22 -4.63
CA SER A 134 -11.49 23.53 -4.87
C SER A 134 -11.31 22.06 -5.24
N GLU A 135 -10.30 21.72 -6.04
CA GLU A 135 -9.97 20.33 -6.39
C GLU A 135 -9.52 19.54 -5.16
N LEU A 136 -8.65 20.13 -4.34
CA LEU A 136 -8.18 19.49 -3.10
C LEU A 136 -9.33 19.22 -2.14
N ARG A 137 -10.23 20.18 -1.91
CA ARG A 137 -11.40 20.03 -1.02
C ARG A 137 -12.45 19.04 -1.52
N ARG A 138 -12.51 18.79 -2.83
CA ARG A 138 -13.44 17.85 -3.44
C ARG A 138 -12.90 16.43 -3.48
N ASN A 139 -11.61 16.23 -3.19
CA ASN A 139 -11.01 14.90 -3.16
C ASN A 139 -11.75 14.02 -2.12
N PRO A 140 -12.37 12.89 -2.53
CA PRO A 140 -13.12 12.02 -1.63
C PRO A 140 -12.28 11.49 -0.47
N THR A 141 -11.05 11.05 -0.73
CA THR A 141 -10.17 10.49 0.29
C THR A 141 -9.80 11.51 1.35
N VAL A 142 -9.53 12.77 0.96
CA VAL A 142 -9.28 13.87 1.92
C VAL A 142 -10.52 14.15 2.78
N LYS A 143 -11.72 14.11 2.18
CA LYS A 143 -12.98 14.29 2.92
C LYS A 143 -13.24 13.17 3.91
N ASP A 144 -12.98 11.93 3.50
CA ASP A 144 -13.18 10.75 4.33
C ASP A 144 -12.17 10.73 5.49
N GLU A 145 -10.91 11.07 5.24
CA GLU A 145 -9.88 11.22 6.28
C GLU A 145 -10.25 12.32 7.28
N LEU A 146 -10.75 13.48 6.82
CA LEU A 146 -11.24 14.55 7.70
C LEU A 146 -12.45 14.10 8.53
N ALA A 147 -13.41 13.42 7.91
CA ALA A 147 -14.62 12.97 8.59
C ALA A 147 -14.34 11.92 9.69
N ASN A 148 -13.24 11.18 9.56
CA ASN A 148 -12.80 10.18 10.53
C ASN A 148 -11.74 10.71 11.51
N SER A 149 -11.45 12.01 11.48
CA SER A 149 -10.44 12.65 12.34
C SER A 149 -11.10 13.66 13.28
N ASP A 150 -10.65 13.67 14.54
CA ASP A 150 -11.03 14.71 15.51
C ASP A 150 -10.25 16.02 15.30
N ARG A 151 -9.39 16.08 14.28
CA ARG A 151 -8.51 17.23 14.01
C ARG A 151 -9.10 18.17 12.97
N PRO A 152 -8.83 19.49 13.10
CA PRO A 152 -9.15 20.42 12.02
C PRO A 152 -8.31 20.13 10.77
N MET A 153 -8.88 20.44 9.61
CA MET A 153 -8.17 20.36 8.33
C MET A 153 -6.90 21.23 8.37
N SER A 154 -5.74 20.59 8.31
CA SER A 154 -4.45 21.27 8.19
C SER A 154 -4.07 21.48 6.73
N GLY A 155 -3.13 22.40 6.46
CA GLY A 155 -2.58 22.56 5.10
C GLY A 155 -2.01 21.26 4.54
N LEU A 156 -1.29 20.51 5.37
CA LEU A 156 -0.67 19.24 4.97
C LEU A 156 -1.69 18.12 4.69
N MET A 157 -2.78 18.04 5.46
CA MET A 157 -3.87 17.10 5.18
C MET A 157 -4.59 17.46 3.87
N LEU A 158 -4.85 18.76 3.66
CA LEU A 158 -5.49 19.24 2.43
C LEU A 158 -4.64 18.95 1.19
N THR A 159 -3.32 19.10 1.30
CA THR A 159 -2.38 18.90 0.20
C THR A 159 -1.88 17.47 0.08
N PHE A 160 -2.27 16.55 0.95
CA PHE A 160 -1.78 15.16 0.95
C PHE A 160 -1.77 14.48 -0.44
N PRO A 161 -2.81 14.61 -1.29
CA PRO A 161 -2.78 14.03 -2.64
C PRO A 161 -1.60 14.54 -3.51
N VAL A 162 -1.17 15.78 -3.29
CA VAL A 162 -0.03 16.39 -3.99
C VAL A 162 1.31 15.86 -3.46
N HIS A 163 1.38 15.53 -2.16
CA HIS A 163 2.55 14.88 -1.58
C HIS A 163 2.73 13.46 -2.14
N GLN A 164 1.64 12.70 -2.22
CA GLN A 164 1.66 11.38 -2.86
C GLN A 164 2.01 11.47 -4.35
N ALA A 165 1.55 12.51 -5.06
CA ALA A 165 1.95 12.75 -6.43
C ALA A 165 3.46 13.03 -6.57
N ALA A 166 4.07 13.77 -5.64
CA ALA A 166 5.52 13.96 -5.59
C ALA A 166 6.27 12.64 -5.36
N ASP A 167 5.77 11.78 -4.47
CA ASP A 167 6.31 10.44 -4.26
C ASP A 167 6.25 9.56 -5.51
N ILE A 168 5.18 9.63 -6.30
CA ILE A 168 5.05 8.83 -7.53
C ILE A 168 5.92 9.40 -8.64
N LEU A 169 5.87 10.71 -8.85
CA LEU A 169 6.43 11.35 -10.03
C LEU A 169 7.94 11.62 -9.93
N PHE A 170 8.55 11.73 -8.73
CA PHE A 170 10.00 11.95 -8.63
C PHE A 170 10.81 10.84 -9.31
N CYS A 171 10.33 9.60 -9.22
CA CYS A 171 10.97 8.46 -9.85
C CYS A 171 10.38 8.15 -11.22
N LYS A 172 9.48 8.97 -11.75
CA LYS A 172 8.77 8.69 -13.02
C LYS A 172 8.02 7.35 -12.99
N ALA A 173 7.46 6.95 -11.85
CA ALA A 173 6.66 5.74 -11.79
C ALA A 173 5.40 5.90 -12.64
N ASN A 174 5.15 4.91 -13.49
CA ASN A 174 4.03 4.89 -14.43
C ASN A 174 3.01 3.78 -14.11
N VAL A 175 3.25 2.98 -13.06
CA VAL A 175 2.28 2.06 -12.49
C VAL A 175 2.33 2.10 -10.96
N VAL A 176 1.17 2.14 -10.32
CA VAL A 176 1.04 2.22 -8.86
C VAL A 176 0.04 1.17 -8.37
N PRO A 177 0.49 0.11 -7.68
CA PRO A 177 -0.39 -0.88 -7.06
C PRO A 177 -1.17 -0.26 -5.91
N VAL A 178 -2.50 -0.20 -6.03
CA VAL A 178 -3.37 0.48 -5.06
C VAL A 178 -4.73 -0.17 -4.91
N GLY A 179 -5.40 0.12 -3.79
CA GLY A 179 -6.82 -0.16 -3.60
C GLY A 179 -7.70 0.87 -4.30
N VAL A 180 -8.99 0.54 -4.45
CA VAL A 180 -10.01 1.41 -5.08
C VAL A 180 -10.13 2.76 -4.37
N ASP A 181 -9.92 2.79 -3.05
CA ASP A 181 -9.94 4.00 -2.20
C ASP A 181 -8.85 5.03 -2.54
N GLN A 182 -7.78 4.62 -3.24
CA GLN A 182 -6.68 5.48 -3.64
C GLN A 182 -6.81 6.01 -5.08
N LEU A 183 -7.82 5.56 -5.86
CA LEU A 183 -8.05 6.05 -7.22
C LEU A 183 -8.13 7.58 -7.31
N PRO A 184 -8.76 8.30 -6.36
CA PRO A 184 -8.76 9.76 -6.40
C PRO A 184 -7.35 10.38 -6.31
N HIS A 185 -6.42 9.78 -5.58
CA HIS A 185 -5.04 10.25 -5.50
C HIS A 185 -4.27 9.99 -6.79
N ILE A 186 -4.51 8.85 -7.45
CA ILE A 186 -3.92 8.55 -8.76
C ILE A 186 -4.41 9.54 -9.81
N GLU A 187 -5.70 9.90 -9.82
CA GLU A 187 -6.21 10.90 -10.77
C GLU A 187 -5.60 12.29 -10.52
N VAL A 188 -5.42 12.72 -9.26
CA VAL A 188 -4.70 13.96 -8.95
C VAL A 188 -3.25 13.89 -9.46
N THR A 189 -2.59 12.74 -9.33
CA THR A 189 -1.22 12.55 -9.81
C THR A 189 -1.14 12.68 -11.34
N ARG A 190 -2.07 12.05 -12.07
CA ARG A 190 -2.16 12.18 -13.54
C ARG A 190 -2.46 13.61 -13.97
N LEU A 191 -3.35 14.29 -13.25
CA LEU A 191 -3.68 15.69 -13.49
C LEU A 191 -2.46 16.59 -13.35
N ILE A 192 -1.67 16.39 -12.28
CA ILE A 192 -0.41 17.12 -12.06
C ILE A 192 0.58 16.86 -13.20
N ALA A 193 0.78 15.60 -13.59
CA ALA A 193 1.67 15.23 -14.69
C ALA A 193 1.31 15.96 -15.99
N ARG A 194 0.03 15.93 -16.40
CA ARG A 194 -0.47 16.63 -17.59
C ARG A 194 -0.30 18.15 -17.49
N ARG A 195 -0.75 18.74 -16.38
CA ARG A 195 -0.73 20.19 -16.19
C ARG A 195 0.68 20.75 -16.08
N PHE A 196 1.65 19.96 -15.63
CA PHE A 196 3.04 20.38 -15.58
C PHE A 196 3.55 20.67 -16.98
N ASP A 197 3.39 19.72 -17.91
CA ASP A 197 3.75 19.89 -19.31
C ASP A 197 2.98 21.05 -19.97
N GLU A 198 1.68 21.15 -19.74
CA GLU A 198 0.84 22.22 -20.31
C GLU A 198 1.29 23.62 -19.86
N ARG A 199 1.72 23.77 -18.60
CA ARG A 199 2.06 25.05 -18.00
C ARG A 199 3.52 25.45 -18.22
N TYR A 200 4.43 24.50 -18.07
CA TYR A 200 5.87 24.75 -18.06
C TYR A 200 6.57 24.27 -19.32
N GLY A 201 5.90 23.47 -20.15
CA GLY A 201 6.50 22.85 -21.33
C GLY A 201 7.29 21.60 -20.97
N ARG A 202 8.08 21.13 -21.93
CA ARG A 202 8.89 19.92 -21.82
C ARG A 202 10.36 20.24 -22.06
N VAL A 203 11.24 19.46 -21.42
CA VAL A 203 12.67 19.48 -21.71
C VAL A 203 12.95 18.78 -23.04
N ASP A 204 12.31 17.64 -23.27
CA ASP A 204 12.27 16.91 -24.54
C ASP A 204 10.88 17.05 -25.16
N ALA A 205 10.78 17.54 -26.40
CA ALA A 205 9.50 17.73 -27.06
C ALA A 205 8.70 16.41 -27.22
N GLU A 206 9.41 15.29 -27.38
CA GLU A 206 8.84 13.97 -27.65
C GLU A 206 8.41 13.23 -26.37
N GLN A 207 8.88 13.66 -25.19
CA GLN A 207 8.64 12.96 -23.93
C GLN A 207 8.09 13.90 -22.85
N PRO A 208 7.02 13.52 -22.13
CA PRO A 208 6.56 14.30 -21.00
C PRO A 208 7.63 14.31 -19.90
N VAL A 209 7.69 15.40 -19.10
CA VAL A 209 8.60 15.43 -17.93
C VAL A 209 8.18 14.34 -16.93
N PHE A 210 6.86 14.16 -16.79
CA PHE A 210 6.26 13.17 -15.92
C PHE A 210 5.34 12.23 -16.71
N PRO A 211 5.56 10.90 -16.68
CA PRO A 211 4.58 9.97 -17.23
C PRO A 211 3.29 10.01 -16.39
N GLU A 212 2.14 9.81 -17.04
CA GLU A 212 0.88 9.62 -16.33
C GLU A 212 0.84 8.21 -15.71
N PRO A 213 0.73 8.08 -14.37
CA PRO A 213 0.65 6.76 -13.77
C PRO A 213 -0.69 6.09 -14.03
N GLU A 214 -0.66 4.77 -14.18
CA GLU A 214 -1.83 3.91 -14.15
C GLU A 214 -1.98 3.26 -12.77
N ALA A 215 -3.22 3.14 -12.30
CA ALA A 215 -3.53 2.37 -11.09
C ALA A 215 -3.52 0.88 -11.44
N LEU A 216 -2.73 0.09 -10.72
CA LEU A 216 -2.82 -1.36 -10.75
C LEU A 216 -3.68 -1.83 -9.58
N LEU A 217 -4.96 -2.07 -9.87
CA LEU A 217 -5.93 -2.60 -8.92
C LEU A 217 -5.65 -4.09 -8.73
N SER A 218 -5.17 -4.44 -7.53
CA SER A 218 -4.96 -5.83 -7.17
C SER A 218 -6.29 -6.50 -6.82
N ALA A 219 -6.51 -7.71 -7.33
CA ALA A 219 -7.63 -8.57 -6.96
C ALA A 219 -7.42 -9.19 -5.56
N THR A 220 -6.99 -8.38 -4.59
CA THR A 220 -6.57 -8.91 -3.31
C THR A 220 -7.76 -9.26 -2.43
N PRO A 221 -7.71 -10.40 -1.71
CA PRO A 221 -8.74 -10.76 -0.76
C PRO A 221 -8.97 -9.65 0.27
N HIS A 222 -10.25 -9.34 0.51
CA HIS A 222 -10.64 -8.42 1.58
C HIS A 222 -10.54 -9.11 2.95
N VAL A 223 -9.35 -9.05 3.53
CA VAL A 223 -9.06 -9.65 4.85
C VAL A 223 -9.57 -8.76 5.98
N LEU A 224 -10.44 -9.31 6.82
CA LEU A 224 -10.98 -8.67 8.01
C LEU A 224 -10.07 -8.92 9.24
N GLY A 225 -10.23 -8.09 10.26
CA GLY A 225 -9.72 -8.33 11.60
C GLY A 225 -10.38 -9.54 12.24
N LEU A 226 -9.79 -10.01 13.35
CA LEU A 226 -10.30 -11.15 14.12
C LEU A 226 -11.67 -10.92 14.77
N ASP A 227 -12.23 -9.72 14.65
CA ASP A 227 -13.55 -9.30 15.13
C ASP A 227 -14.60 -9.14 14.01
N GLY A 228 -14.23 -9.39 12.74
CA GLY A 228 -15.10 -9.21 11.57
C GLY A 228 -15.14 -7.79 11.00
N THR A 229 -14.36 -6.85 11.54
CA THR A 229 -14.29 -5.47 11.04
C THR A 229 -12.98 -5.22 10.27
N LYS A 230 -12.76 -4.02 9.73
CA LYS A 230 -11.48 -3.67 9.07
C LYS A 230 -10.32 -3.88 10.05
N MET A 231 -9.32 -4.65 9.62
CA MET A 231 -8.12 -4.91 10.42
C MET A 231 -7.40 -3.58 10.71
N SER A 232 -7.23 -3.23 11.98
CA SER A 232 -6.44 -2.06 12.39
C SER A 232 -5.85 -2.20 13.78
N LYS A 233 -4.63 -1.71 13.95
CA LYS A 233 -3.88 -1.79 15.22
C LYS A 233 -4.64 -1.14 16.37
N SER A 234 -5.26 0.00 16.11
CA SER A 234 -6.10 0.75 17.07
C SER A 234 -7.28 -0.05 17.61
N ARG A 235 -7.78 -1.06 16.87
CA ARG A 235 -8.87 -1.94 17.31
C ARG A 235 -8.39 -3.18 18.05
N GLY A 236 -7.07 -3.44 18.08
CA GLY A 236 -6.51 -4.64 18.71
C GLY A 236 -6.94 -5.96 18.05
N ASN A 237 -7.39 -5.91 16.79
CA ASN A 237 -7.95 -7.04 16.05
C ASN A 237 -6.99 -7.64 15.00
N THR A 238 -5.70 -7.32 15.09
CA THR A 238 -4.67 -7.64 14.07
C THR A 238 -3.76 -8.80 14.49
N ILE A 239 -3.22 -9.53 13.51
CA ILE A 239 -2.07 -10.42 13.70
C ILE A 239 -0.86 -9.78 13.01
N GLU A 240 0.10 -9.29 13.79
CA GLU A 240 1.33 -8.67 13.27
C GLU A 240 2.25 -9.74 12.67
N LEU A 241 3.00 -9.40 11.62
CA LEU A 241 3.92 -10.35 10.96
C LEU A 241 5.03 -10.84 11.89
N GLY A 242 5.42 -10.01 12.84
CA GLY A 242 6.45 -10.32 13.84
C GLY A 242 5.95 -11.08 15.07
N MET A 243 4.65 -11.37 15.20
CA MET A 243 4.14 -12.15 16.34
C MET A 243 4.65 -13.59 16.30
N SER A 244 4.97 -14.14 17.47
CA SER A 244 5.31 -15.54 17.66
C SER A 244 4.13 -16.47 17.36
N ALA A 245 4.42 -17.76 17.22
CA ALA A 245 3.39 -18.78 17.03
C ALA A 245 2.39 -18.81 18.18
N ASP A 246 2.86 -18.63 19.42
CA ASP A 246 2.02 -18.62 20.63
C ASP A 246 1.14 -17.37 20.73
N GLU A 247 1.68 -16.18 20.41
CA GLU A 247 0.89 -14.94 20.37
C GLU A 247 -0.21 -15.04 19.32
N THR A 248 0.13 -15.55 18.14
CA THR A 248 -0.79 -15.77 17.03
C THR A 248 -1.91 -16.75 17.43
N ALA A 249 -1.56 -17.89 18.01
CA ALA A 249 -2.51 -18.89 18.50
C ALA A 249 -3.46 -18.32 19.58
N LYS A 250 -2.92 -17.53 20.51
CA LYS A 250 -3.72 -16.87 21.56
C LYS A 250 -4.75 -15.90 20.98
N LEU A 251 -4.40 -15.16 19.93
CA LEU A 251 -5.32 -14.24 19.27
C LEU A 251 -6.40 -14.97 18.48
N ILE A 252 -6.01 -15.97 17.67
CA ILE A 252 -6.97 -16.77 16.89
C ILE A 252 -7.98 -17.48 17.79
N LYS A 253 -7.54 -17.99 18.95
CA LYS A 253 -8.43 -18.61 19.94
C LYS A 253 -9.57 -17.66 20.37
N LYS A 254 -9.27 -16.36 20.48
CA LYS A 254 -10.22 -15.30 20.87
C LYS A 254 -10.99 -14.69 19.70
N ALA A 255 -10.69 -15.08 18.45
CA ALA A 255 -11.37 -14.52 17.29
C ALA A 255 -12.89 -14.70 17.40
N LYS A 256 -13.65 -13.70 17.00
CA LYS A 256 -15.12 -13.75 17.02
C LYS A 256 -15.59 -14.77 15.98
N THR A 257 -16.62 -15.54 16.34
CA THR A 257 -17.36 -16.45 15.45
C THR A 257 -18.81 -16.47 15.92
N ASP A 258 -19.67 -17.18 15.22
CA ASP A 258 -21.04 -17.47 15.66
C ASP A 258 -21.14 -18.80 16.43
N ALA A 259 -22.38 -19.16 16.81
CA ALA A 259 -22.71 -20.38 17.54
C ALA A 259 -23.08 -21.56 16.64
N ASP A 260 -23.15 -21.36 15.32
CA ASP A 260 -23.48 -22.44 14.39
C ASP A 260 -22.28 -23.39 14.25
N ARG A 261 -22.55 -24.67 14.47
CA ARG A 261 -21.53 -25.71 14.45
C ARG A 261 -21.17 -26.14 13.04
N HIS A 262 -22.10 -25.99 12.08
CA HIS A 262 -21.82 -26.31 10.69
C HIS A 262 -21.05 -25.16 10.08
N ILE A 263 -19.80 -25.40 9.66
CA ILE A 263 -18.96 -24.36 9.08
C ILE A 263 -19.28 -24.19 7.60
N THR A 264 -19.63 -22.96 7.21
CA THR A 264 -19.92 -22.60 5.82
C THR A 264 -19.17 -21.33 5.44
N PHE A 265 -18.82 -21.19 4.17
CA PHE A 265 -18.30 -19.95 3.62
C PHE A 265 -19.49 -19.07 3.15
N ASP A 266 -19.84 -18.08 3.96
CA ASP A 266 -20.88 -17.09 3.69
C ASP A 266 -20.41 -15.71 4.13
N PRO A 267 -19.66 -14.98 3.29
CA PRO A 267 -19.11 -13.67 3.66
C PRO A 267 -20.16 -12.61 3.99
N GLN A 268 -21.40 -12.77 3.55
CA GLN A 268 -22.47 -11.78 3.75
C GLN A 268 -23.13 -11.96 5.12
N ASN A 269 -23.50 -13.19 5.48
CA ASN A 269 -24.23 -13.46 6.72
C ASN A 269 -23.32 -13.95 7.86
N ARG A 270 -22.13 -14.49 7.54
CA ARG A 270 -21.15 -15.01 8.50
C ARG A 270 -19.74 -14.47 8.22
N PRO A 271 -19.54 -13.13 8.21
CA PRO A 271 -18.27 -12.54 7.81
C PRO A 271 -17.09 -12.97 8.69
N GLU A 272 -17.30 -13.18 10.00
CA GLU A 272 -16.24 -13.62 10.90
C GLU A 272 -15.75 -15.04 10.57
N VAL A 273 -16.67 -15.99 10.42
CA VAL A 273 -16.34 -17.40 10.07
C VAL A 273 -15.70 -17.46 8.69
N SER A 274 -16.27 -16.73 7.73
CA SER A 274 -15.76 -16.65 6.36
C SER A 274 -14.37 -16.03 6.29
N ASN A 275 -14.06 -15.06 7.15
CA ASN A 275 -12.72 -14.48 7.23
C ASN A 275 -11.68 -15.49 7.75
N LEU A 276 -12.03 -16.32 8.75
CA LEU A 276 -11.10 -17.35 9.24
C LEU A 276 -10.89 -18.46 8.19
N LEU A 277 -11.93 -18.82 7.44
CA LEU A 277 -11.83 -19.73 6.29
C LEU A 277 -10.95 -19.15 5.19
N LEU A 278 -11.18 -17.88 4.82
CA LEU A 278 -10.37 -17.16 3.83
C LEU A 278 -8.89 -17.12 4.23
N LEU A 279 -8.58 -16.78 5.48
CA LEU A 279 -7.20 -16.77 5.96
C LEU A 279 -6.56 -18.17 5.91
N THR A 280 -7.33 -19.22 6.21
CA THR A 280 -6.85 -20.61 6.14
C THR A 280 -6.57 -20.98 4.68
N ALA A 281 -7.52 -20.73 3.79
CA ALA A 281 -7.44 -20.94 2.35
C ALA A 281 -6.24 -20.23 1.72
N LEU A 282 -5.96 -18.98 2.11
CA LEU A 282 -4.80 -18.23 1.61
C LEU A 282 -3.45 -18.82 2.05
N CYS A 283 -3.41 -19.51 3.19
CA CYS A 283 -2.20 -20.19 3.66
C CYS A 283 -2.03 -21.58 3.01
N GLU A 284 -3.14 -22.24 2.68
CA GLU A 284 -3.18 -23.59 2.14
C GLU A 284 -3.28 -23.64 0.60
N ASP A 285 -3.40 -22.49 -0.07
CA ASP A 285 -3.66 -22.37 -1.51
C ASP A 285 -4.90 -23.18 -1.96
N ALA A 286 -6.01 -22.98 -1.25
CA ALA A 286 -7.27 -23.74 -1.41
C ALA A 286 -8.49 -22.82 -1.54
N ASP A 287 -9.66 -23.37 -1.89
CA ASP A 287 -10.93 -22.64 -1.84
C ASP A 287 -11.49 -22.59 -0.40
N PRO A 288 -11.88 -21.42 0.14
CA PRO A 288 -12.52 -21.32 1.46
C PRO A 288 -13.73 -22.23 1.65
N ALA A 289 -14.50 -22.52 0.60
CA ALA A 289 -15.66 -23.42 0.64
C ALA A 289 -15.23 -24.88 0.85
N ASP A 290 -14.15 -25.33 0.21
CA ASP A 290 -13.61 -26.68 0.40
C ASP A 290 -13.11 -26.88 1.83
N ILE A 291 -12.43 -25.86 2.39
CA ILE A 291 -12.00 -25.85 3.78
C ILE A 291 -13.21 -25.98 4.72
N ALA A 292 -14.32 -25.28 4.41
CA ALA A 292 -15.55 -25.33 5.18
C ALA A 292 -16.18 -26.73 5.15
N GLU A 293 -16.30 -27.34 3.96
CA GLU A 293 -16.82 -28.69 3.77
C GLU A 293 -16.02 -29.74 4.55
N GLN A 294 -14.69 -29.65 4.50
CA GLN A 294 -13.80 -30.55 5.25
C GLN A 294 -13.97 -30.42 6.77
N ILE A 295 -14.31 -29.24 7.28
CA ILE A 295 -14.58 -29.04 8.71
C ILE A 295 -15.98 -29.54 9.09
N GLY A 296 -16.98 -29.32 8.23
CA GLY A 296 -18.37 -29.74 8.45
C GLY A 296 -18.91 -29.28 9.81
N ASP A 297 -19.41 -30.23 10.61
CA ASP A 297 -19.99 -29.99 11.95
C ASP A 297 -18.95 -29.88 13.10
N GLY A 298 -17.66 -29.76 12.73
CA GLY A 298 -16.55 -29.60 13.66
C GLY A 298 -16.56 -28.30 14.47
N GLY A 299 -17.36 -27.31 14.06
CA GLY A 299 -17.55 -26.04 14.75
C GLY A 299 -16.34 -25.12 14.79
N SER A 300 -16.52 -23.95 15.41
CA SER A 300 -15.53 -22.87 15.44
C SER A 300 -14.20 -23.23 16.10
N GLY A 301 -14.21 -24.19 17.04
CA GLY A 301 -12.99 -24.70 17.67
C GLY A 301 -12.06 -25.40 16.67
N THR A 302 -12.63 -26.23 15.78
CA THR A 302 -11.89 -26.93 14.73
C THR A 302 -11.36 -25.95 13.69
N LEU A 303 -12.18 -24.99 13.27
CA LEU A 303 -11.78 -23.91 12.36
C LEU A 303 -10.59 -23.10 12.91
N LYS A 304 -10.69 -22.64 14.17
CA LYS A 304 -9.61 -21.87 14.81
C LYS A 304 -8.33 -22.69 14.97
N LYS A 305 -8.45 -23.98 15.25
CA LYS A 305 -7.30 -24.89 15.34
C LYS A 305 -6.60 -24.99 13.98
N ARG A 306 -7.35 -25.29 12.91
CA ARG A 306 -6.81 -25.37 11.54
C ARG A 306 -6.13 -24.06 11.14
N LEU A 307 -6.82 -22.92 11.28
CA LEU A 307 -6.22 -21.62 10.98
C LEU A 307 -4.92 -21.37 11.76
N THR A 308 -4.88 -21.76 13.04
CA THR A 308 -3.67 -21.60 13.86
C THR A 308 -2.50 -22.41 13.31
N GLU A 309 -2.76 -23.65 12.89
CA GLU A 309 -1.76 -24.54 12.30
C GLU A 309 -1.27 -23.97 10.95
N SER A 310 -2.20 -23.71 10.01
CA SER A 310 -1.88 -23.25 8.65
C SER A 310 -1.17 -21.89 8.67
N LEU A 311 -1.65 -20.94 9.47
CA LEU A 311 -1.03 -19.61 9.57
C LEU A 311 0.36 -19.68 10.22
N ASN A 312 0.55 -20.53 11.23
CA ASN A 312 1.85 -20.65 11.88
C ASN A 312 2.88 -21.34 11.00
N GLU A 313 2.48 -22.37 10.26
CA GLU A 313 3.31 -23.04 9.28
C GLU A 313 3.71 -22.08 8.15
N TYR A 314 2.73 -21.39 7.56
CA TYR A 314 2.95 -20.42 6.48
C TYR A 314 3.91 -19.29 6.87
N PHE A 315 3.72 -18.69 8.05
CA PHE A 315 4.56 -17.57 8.52
C PHE A 315 5.85 -18.00 9.22
N ALA A 316 6.09 -19.29 9.49
CA ALA A 316 7.32 -19.78 10.13
C ALA A 316 8.61 -19.31 9.41
N PRO A 317 8.78 -19.49 8.09
CA PRO A 317 9.99 -19.02 7.40
C PRO A 317 10.13 -17.49 7.42
N ILE A 318 9.02 -16.76 7.31
CA ILE A 318 9.01 -15.29 7.35
C ILE A 318 9.46 -14.81 8.73
N ARG A 319 8.94 -15.41 9.81
CA ARG A 319 9.32 -15.08 11.20
C ARG A 319 10.79 -15.37 11.48
N ALA A 320 11.32 -16.49 10.99
CA ALA A 320 12.73 -16.84 11.14
C ALA A 320 13.63 -15.78 10.48
N ARG A 321 13.37 -15.46 9.20
CA ARG A 321 14.11 -14.43 8.46
C ARG A 321 13.99 -13.06 9.13
N ARG A 322 12.80 -12.71 9.60
CA ARG A 322 12.57 -11.45 10.33
C ARG A 322 13.39 -11.37 11.61
N ALA A 323 13.48 -12.45 12.38
CA ALA A 323 14.25 -12.49 13.62
C ALA A 323 15.74 -12.21 13.37
N GLU A 324 16.32 -12.80 12.32
CA GLU A 324 17.68 -12.52 11.88
C GLU A 324 17.85 -11.04 11.51
N LEU A 325 16.96 -10.50 10.68
CA LEU A 325 17.01 -9.10 10.23
C LEU A 325 16.91 -8.09 11.38
N VAL A 326 16.01 -8.32 12.34
CA VAL A 326 15.85 -7.43 13.50
C VAL A 326 17.07 -7.46 14.42
N SER A 327 17.79 -8.58 14.46
CA SER A 327 19.04 -8.70 15.24
C SER A 327 20.20 -7.92 14.62
N ASP A 328 20.20 -7.70 13.29
CA ASP A 328 21.22 -6.92 12.58
C ASP A 328 20.70 -5.54 12.13
N LYS A 329 20.62 -4.62 13.11
CA LYS A 329 20.24 -3.22 12.84
C LYS A 329 21.24 -2.49 11.93
N THR A 330 22.49 -2.94 11.87
CA THR A 330 23.52 -2.32 11.03
C THR A 330 23.22 -2.62 9.57
N TYR A 331 22.86 -3.87 9.25
CA TYR A 331 22.40 -4.25 7.92
C TYR A 331 21.15 -3.46 7.49
N LEU A 332 20.12 -3.37 8.35
CA LEU A 332 18.91 -2.61 8.03
C LEU A 332 19.20 -1.14 7.70
N ARG A 333 20.06 -0.48 8.49
CA ARG A 333 20.45 0.91 8.22
C ARG A 333 21.25 1.04 6.92
N ARG A 334 22.13 0.08 6.62
CA ARG A 334 22.88 0.05 5.36
C ARG A 334 21.94 -0.07 4.16
N VAL A 335 21.01 -1.02 4.19
CA VAL A 335 20.00 -1.18 3.12
C VAL A 335 19.23 0.11 2.89
N LEU A 336 18.76 0.76 3.97
CA LEU A 336 18.01 2.00 3.85
C LEU A 336 18.87 3.16 3.33
N HIS A 337 20.13 3.24 3.74
CA HIS A 337 21.07 4.25 3.26
C HIS A 337 21.34 4.09 1.76
N GLU A 338 21.67 2.88 1.30
CA GLU A 338 21.92 2.57 -0.11
C GLU A 338 20.67 2.82 -0.98
N GLY A 339 19.49 2.52 -0.46
CA GLY A 339 18.23 2.83 -1.14
C GLY A 339 17.94 4.34 -1.19
N ASN A 340 18.22 5.07 -0.11
CA ASN A 340 18.11 6.53 -0.09
C ASN A 340 19.07 7.18 -1.10
N GLU A 341 20.31 6.70 -1.23
CA GLU A 341 21.28 7.22 -2.20
C GLU A 341 20.81 7.02 -3.64
N ARG A 342 20.36 5.81 -3.98
CA ARG A 342 19.80 5.50 -5.32
C ARG A 342 18.58 6.36 -5.63
N ALA A 343 17.64 6.47 -4.68
CA ALA A 343 16.44 7.25 -4.88
C ALA A 343 16.74 8.77 -4.94
N SER A 344 17.73 9.25 -4.19
CA SER A 344 18.18 10.66 -4.23
C SER A 344 18.77 11.02 -5.58
N ALA A 345 19.59 10.16 -6.17
CA ALA A 345 20.15 10.40 -7.50
C ALA A 345 19.04 10.56 -8.57
N VAL A 346 18.00 9.73 -8.50
CA VAL A 346 16.83 9.85 -9.39
C VAL A 346 16.04 11.13 -9.11
N ALA A 347 15.84 11.47 -7.83
CA ALA A 347 15.15 12.70 -7.45
C ALA A 347 15.90 13.96 -7.91
N ASP A 348 17.22 13.98 -7.83
CA ASP A 348 18.08 15.07 -8.29
C ASP A 348 17.99 15.24 -9.81
N GLN A 349 18.03 14.12 -10.56
CA GLN A 349 17.83 14.14 -12.01
C GLN A 349 16.46 14.72 -12.37
N THR A 350 15.39 14.19 -11.78
CA THR A 350 14.02 14.66 -12.06
C THR A 350 13.82 16.12 -11.69
N LEU A 351 14.38 16.57 -10.56
CA LEU A 351 14.33 17.99 -10.20
C LEU A 351 15.13 18.87 -11.17
N GLY A 352 16.23 18.36 -11.72
CA GLY A 352 16.97 19.01 -12.80
C GLY A 352 16.09 19.27 -14.03
N GLU A 353 15.40 18.23 -14.52
CA GLU A 353 14.47 18.34 -15.65
C GLU A 353 13.33 19.33 -15.35
N VAL A 354 12.78 19.30 -14.14
CA VAL A 354 11.75 20.26 -13.70
C VAL A 354 12.26 21.69 -13.75
N ARG A 355 13.48 21.95 -13.25
CA ARG A 355 14.08 23.28 -13.28
C ARG A 355 14.38 23.75 -14.71
N GLU A 356 14.84 22.85 -15.58
CA GLU A 356 15.04 23.14 -16.99
C GLU A 356 13.74 23.53 -17.69
N ALA A 357 12.67 22.73 -17.52
CA ALA A 357 11.34 23.03 -18.08
C ALA A 357 10.83 24.39 -17.59
N MET A 358 10.98 24.67 -16.29
CA MET A 358 10.57 25.95 -15.69
C MET A 358 11.50 27.12 -16.02
N ARG A 359 12.60 26.90 -16.75
CA ARG A 359 13.66 27.89 -17.02
C ARG A 359 14.26 28.50 -15.75
N MET A 360 14.42 27.69 -14.72
CA MET A 360 14.98 28.05 -13.41
C MET A 360 16.33 27.35 -13.18
N VAL A 361 17.18 27.38 -14.21
CA VAL A 361 18.58 26.97 -14.14
C VAL A 361 19.43 28.24 -14.13
N TYR A 362 20.34 28.35 -13.17
CA TYR A 362 21.10 29.56 -12.89
C TYR A 362 22.59 29.39 -13.16
#